data_AF-A0AA39LXR4-F1
#
_entry.id   AF-A0AA39LXR4-F1
#
_cell.length_a   1.000
_cell.length_b   1.000
_cell.length_c   1.000
_cell.angle_alpha   90.00
_cell.angle_beta   90.00
_cell.angle_gamma   90.00
#
_symmetry.space_group_name_H-M   'P 1'
#
loop_
_entity.id
_entity.type
_entity.pdbx_description
1 polymer ?
#
loop_
_entity_poly.entity_id
_entity_poly.type
_entity_poly.pdbx_seq_one_letter_code
_entity_poly.pdbx_strand_id
1 'polypeptide(L)'
;MNPDKLAKLQEAVRTGGPGTQRRKKKIVRRDPGADDQKVKTTLKKLGCAPVGAIDEVNMIKDDGSILHFTGPKVQAAVAANTFSVAGSPQCKRKILVPLGFP
;
A
#
# COMPACT_ATOMS: atom_id res chain seq x y z
N MET A 1 42.91 -43.21 16.85
CA MET A 1 41.73 -42.69 16.11
C MET A 1 41.03 -43.88 15.45
N ASN A 2 39.75 -44.13 15.74
CA ASN A 2 39.00 -45.23 15.11
C ASN A 2 38.43 -44.77 13.75
N PRO A 3 38.79 -45.43 12.65
CA PRO A 3 38.43 -45.00 11.29
C PRO A 3 36.92 -45.04 11.03
N ASP A 4 36.19 -46.00 11.58
CA ASP A 4 34.75 -46.17 11.33
C ASP A 4 33.89 -45.04 11.89
N LYS A 5 34.31 -44.47 13.03
CA LYS A 5 33.62 -43.30 13.62
C LYS A 5 33.90 -42.04 12.81
N LEU A 6 35.10 -41.94 12.24
CA LEU A 6 35.49 -40.80 11.40
C LEU A 6 34.72 -40.81 10.06
N ALA A 7 34.56 -41.98 9.45
CA ALA A 7 33.81 -42.16 8.20
C ALA A 7 32.32 -41.80 8.37
N LYS A 8 31.68 -42.25 9.45
CA LYS A 8 30.28 -41.90 9.76
C LYS A 8 30.09 -40.39 10.01
N LEU A 9 31.07 -39.74 10.61
CA LEU A 9 31.05 -38.28 10.81
C LEU A 9 31.22 -37.53 9.48
N GLN A 10 32.02 -38.04 8.54
CA GLN A 10 32.17 -37.44 7.21
C GLN A 10 30.90 -37.56 6.35
N GLU A 11 30.16 -38.67 6.44
CA GLU A 11 28.87 -38.84 5.74
C GLU A 11 27.79 -37.88 6.26
N ALA A 12 27.75 -37.65 7.58
CA ALA A 12 26.79 -36.74 8.20
C ALA A 12 27.01 -35.26 7.85
N VAL A 13 28.25 -34.87 7.51
CA VAL A 13 28.63 -33.48 7.19
C VAL A 13 28.39 -33.14 5.71
N ARG A 14 27.89 -34.06 4.89
CA ARG A 14 27.60 -33.81 3.46
C ARG A 14 26.39 -32.88 3.28
N THR A 15 26.62 -31.58 3.44
CA THR A 15 25.72 -30.49 3.07
C THR A 15 25.60 -30.38 1.55
N GLY A 16 24.76 -31.24 0.96
CA GLY A 16 24.39 -31.16 -0.45
C GLY A 16 24.69 -32.42 -1.24
N GLY A 17 23.65 -32.96 -1.85
CA GLY A 17 23.67 -34.15 -2.68
C GLY A 17 22.27 -34.66 -2.99
N PRO A 18 22.11 -35.60 -3.94
CA PRO A 18 20.85 -36.31 -4.15
C PRO A 18 20.37 -36.92 -2.82
N GLY A 19 19.14 -36.62 -2.41
CA GLY A 19 18.57 -37.10 -1.13
C GLY A 19 18.82 -36.24 0.12
N THR A 20 19.65 -35.18 0.04
CA THR A 20 19.84 -34.24 1.16
C THR A 20 18.62 -33.33 1.34
N GLN A 21 18.26 -33.00 2.59
CA GLN A 21 17.14 -32.11 2.88
C GLN A 21 17.35 -30.73 2.23
N ARG A 22 16.57 -30.42 1.19
CA ARG A 22 16.51 -29.09 0.62
C ARG A 22 15.61 -28.20 1.46
N ARG A 23 16.13 -27.05 1.90
CA ARG A 23 15.31 -26.01 2.54
C ARG A 23 14.32 -25.45 1.50
N LYS A 24 13.02 -25.60 1.74
CA LYS A 24 12.00 -24.93 0.93
C LYS A 24 12.17 -23.41 1.05
N LYS A 25 12.41 -22.74 -0.08
CA LYS A 25 12.38 -21.27 -0.14
C LYS A 25 10.93 -20.82 -0.04
N LYS A 26 10.56 -20.17 1.08
CA LYS A 26 9.27 -19.50 1.21
C LYS A 26 9.30 -18.24 0.33
N ILE A 27 8.65 -18.30 -0.83
CA ILE A 27 8.42 -17.12 -1.66
C ILE A 27 7.21 -16.40 -1.09
N VAL A 28 7.45 -15.32 -0.38
CA VAL A 28 6.37 -14.45 0.11
C VAL A 28 5.91 -13.59 -1.06
N ARG A 29 4.77 -13.93 -1.66
CA ARG A 29 4.10 -13.06 -2.62
C ARG A 29 3.32 -12.02 -1.82
N ARG A 30 3.67 -10.73 -2.01
CA ARG A 30 2.81 -9.64 -1.57
C ARG A 30 1.69 -9.49 -2.58
N ASP A 31 0.46 -9.62 -2.12
CA ASP A 31 -0.72 -9.35 -2.91
C ASP A 31 -1.14 -7.89 -2.67
N PRO A 32 -0.97 -6.98 -3.64
CA PRO A 32 -1.33 -5.58 -3.48
C PRO A 32 -2.84 -5.37 -3.27
N GLY A 33 -3.69 -6.31 -3.68
CA GLY A 33 -5.14 -6.20 -3.50
C GLY A 33 -5.61 -6.44 -2.06
N ALA A 34 -4.86 -7.24 -1.29
CA ALA A 34 -5.24 -7.59 0.08
C ALA A 34 -5.14 -6.40 1.04
N ASP A 35 -4.17 -5.51 0.85
CA ASP A 35 -3.99 -4.35 1.72
C ASP A 35 -5.04 -3.26 1.45
N ASP A 36 -5.43 -3.08 0.20
CA ASP A 36 -6.46 -2.12 -0.21
C ASP A 36 -7.83 -2.46 0.41
N GLN A 37 -8.13 -3.75 0.56
CA GLN A 37 -9.34 -4.22 1.24
C GLN A 37 -9.30 -3.99 2.76
N LYS A 38 -8.11 -4.14 3.39
CA LYS A 38 -7.94 -3.83 4.82
C LYS A 38 -8.16 -2.34 5.08
N VAL A 39 -7.59 -1.48 4.25
CA VAL A 39 -7.76 -0.01 4.36
C VAL A 39 -9.23 0.39 4.23
N LYS A 40 -9.97 -0.17 3.28
CA LYS A 40 -11.42 0.10 3.16
C LYS A 40 -12.19 -0.39 4.40
N THR A 41 -11.79 -1.52 4.96
CA THR A 41 -12.43 -2.07 6.16
C THR A 41 -12.17 -1.22 7.40
N THR A 42 -10.94 -0.69 7.57
CA THR A 42 -10.62 0.21 8.69
C THR A 42 -11.33 1.54 8.56
N LEU A 43 -11.38 2.13 7.35
CA LEU A 43 -12.11 3.38 7.11
C LEU A 43 -13.60 3.25 7.41
N LYS A 44 -14.23 2.15 7.00
CA LYS A 44 -15.63 1.86 7.36
C LYS A 44 -15.85 1.78 8.87
N LYS A 45 -14.93 1.18 9.63
CA LYS A 45 -15.01 1.10 11.10
C LYS A 45 -14.90 2.46 11.77
N LEU A 46 -14.17 3.40 11.16
CA LEU A 46 -14.03 4.78 11.63
C LEU A 46 -15.22 5.67 11.23
N GLY A 47 -16.25 5.11 10.57
CA GLY A 47 -17.41 5.87 10.11
C GLY A 47 -17.22 6.60 8.79
N CYS A 48 -16.11 6.37 8.07
CA CYS A 48 -15.93 6.90 6.72
C CYS A 48 -16.73 6.04 5.73
N ALA A 49 -17.85 6.59 5.26
CA ALA A 49 -18.70 5.95 4.25
C ALA A 49 -18.28 6.40 2.84
N PRO A 50 -18.38 5.53 1.82
CA PRO A 50 -18.13 5.94 0.44
C PRO A 50 -19.11 7.03 0.01
N VAL A 51 -18.60 8.12 -0.56
CA VAL A 51 -19.41 9.19 -1.16
C VAL A 51 -19.45 8.95 -2.67
N GLY A 52 -20.66 8.84 -3.23
CA GLY A 52 -20.86 8.65 -4.67
C GLY A 52 -20.80 9.97 -5.43
N ALA A 53 -20.61 9.88 -6.76
CA ALA A 53 -20.73 10.99 -7.70
C ALA A 53 -19.83 12.21 -7.39
N ILE A 54 -18.52 11.96 -7.19
CA ILE A 54 -17.53 13.05 -7.11
C ILE A 54 -16.77 13.13 -8.44
N ASP A 55 -16.96 14.23 -9.14
CA ASP A 55 -16.29 14.50 -10.41
C ASP A 55 -14.84 14.94 -10.20
N GLU A 56 -14.59 15.77 -9.19
CA GLU A 56 -13.27 16.32 -8.93
C GLU A 56 -13.03 16.69 -7.46
N VAL A 57 -11.77 16.55 -7.02
CA VAL A 57 -11.28 17.05 -5.73
C VAL A 57 -10.05 17.90 -5.99
N ASN A 58 -10.05 19.11 -5.43
CA ASN A 58 -8.94 20.04 -5.48
C ASN A 58 -8.40 20.25 -4.07
N MET A 59 -7.13 19.92 -3.86
CA MET A 59 -6.42 20.29 -2.63
C MET A 59 -5.52 21.49 -2.96
N ILE A 60 -5.85 22.64 -2.39
CA ILE A 60 -5.05 23.86 -2.52
C ILE A 60 -3.99 23.81 -1.42
N LYS A 61 -2.73 23.92 -1.82
CA LYS A 61 -1.60 23.98 -0.90
C LYS A 61 -1.23 25.43 -0.62
N ASP A 62 -0.48 25.65 0.46
CA ASP A 62 -0.03 26.98 0.88
C ASP A 62 0.92 27.64 -0.12
N ASP A 63 1.61 26.85 -0.95
CA ASP A 63 2.49 27.31 -2.02
C ASP A 63 1.73 27.79 -3.29
N GLY A 64 0.39 27.77 -3.26
CA GLY A 64 -0.47 28.12 -4.39
C GLY A 64 -0.55 27.02 -5.47
N SER A 65 0.08 25.86 -5.27
CA SER A 65 -0.11 24.71 -6.13
C SER A 65 -1.39 23.95 -5.78
N ILE A 66 -2.02 23.34 -6.79
CA ILE A 66 -3.25 22.56 -6.62
C ILE A 66 -2.93 21.10 -6.92
N LEU A 67 -3.30 20.21 -6.00
CA LEU A 67 -3.35 18.78 -6.23
C LEU A 67 -4.77 18.44 -6.70
N HIS A 68 -4.92 18.13 -7.98
CA HIS A 68 -6.21 17.88 -8.63
C HIS A 68 -6.42 16.39 -8.85
N PHE A 69 -7.58 15.88 -8.45
CA PHE A 69 -8.02 14.52 -8.74
C PHE A 69 -9.28 14.56 -9.62
N THR A 70 -9.26 13.81 -10.71
CA THR A 70 -10.42 13.63 -11.60
C THR A 70 -11.04 12.25 -11.33
N GLY A 71 -12.34 12.21 -11.04
CA GLY A 71 -13.10 11.00 -10.68
C GLY A 71 -12.52 10.18 -9.51
N PRO A 72 -12.12 10.79 -8.38
CA PRO A 72 -11.55 10.05 -7.26
C PRO A 72 -12.57 9.17 -6.54
N LYS A 73 -12.10 8.10 -5.91
CA LYS A 73 -12.87 7.34 -4.92
C LYS A 73 -12.74 8.04 -3.58
N VAL A 74 -13.85 8.59 -3.08
CA VAL A 74 -13.88 9.32 -1.81
C VAL A 74 -14.67 8.54 -0.78
N GLN A 75 -14.12 8.44 0.43
CA GLN A 75 -14.85 7.99 1.61
C GLN A 75 -14.75 9.08 2.65
N ALA A 76 -15.87 9.45 3.25
CA ALA A 76 -15.95 10.58 4.16
C ALA A 76 -16.78 10.26 5.39
N ALA A 77 -16.38 10.83 6.51
CA ALA A 77 -17.19 10.96 7.71
C ALA A 77 -17.64 12.42 7.82
N VAL A 78 -18.80 12.74 7.24
CA VAL A 78 -19.32 14.13 7.14
C VAL A 78 -19.49 14.76 8.53
N ALA A 79 -19.94 13.97 9.52
CA ALA A 79 -20.09 14.44 10.89
C ALA A 79 -18.75 14.87 11.55
N ALA A 80 -17.63 14.31 11.10
CA ALA A 80 -16.30 14.58 11.63
C ALA A 80 -15.44 15.45 10.71
N ASN A 81 -15.98 15.90 9.58
CA ASN A 81 -15.23 16.61 8.51
C ASN A 81 -13.96 15.86 8.04
N THR A 82 -13.95 14.52 8.13
CA THR A 82 -12.80 13.69 7.74
C THR A 82 -13.05 13.10 6.36
N PHE A 83 -12.13 13.35 5.42
CA PHE A 83 -12.21 12.85 4.05
C PHE A 83 -10.98 12.01 3.71
N SER A 84 -11.20 10.86 3.08
CA SER A 84 -10.17 10.03 2.48
C SER A 84 -10.39 10.00 0.97
N VAL A 85 -9.36 10.39 0.23
CA VAL A 85 -9.40 10.53 -1.23
C VAL A 85 -8.39 9.57 -1.82
N ALA A 86 -8.87 8.64 -2.63
CA ALA A 86 -8.04 7.68 -3.35
C ALA A 86 -8.19 7.90 -4.86
N GLY A 87 -7.09 8.22 -5.52
CA GLY A 87 -7.05 8.48 -6.95
C GLY A 87 -5.64 8.89 -7.39
N SER A 88 -5.44 9.00 -8.71
CA SER A 88 -4.18 9.52 -9.26
C SER A 88 -4.19 11.05 -9.20
N PRO A 89 -3.28 11.69 -8.44
CA PRO A 89 -3.20 13.14 -8.38
C PRO A 89 -2.49 13.74 -9.59
N GLN A 90 -2.99 14.87 -10.07
CA GLN A 90 -2.29 15.75 -11.00
C GLN A 90 -1.90 17.03 -10.27
N CYS A 91 -0.60 17.33 -10.24
CA CYS A 91 -0.13 18.59 -9.67
C CYS A 91 -0.29 19.70 -10.73
N LYS A 92 -1.21 20.62 -10.51
CA LYS A 92 -1.45 21.79 -11.37
C LYS A 92 -0.97 23.03 -10.65
N ARG A 93 -0.02 23.76 -11.23
CA ARG A 93 0.40 25.07 -10.72
C ARG A 93 -0.54 26.13 -11.31
N LYS A 94 -1.72 26.32 -10.69
CA LYS A 94 -2.56 27.47 -11.03
C LYS A 94 -2.06 28.68 -10.25
N ILE A 95 -1.20 29.47 -10.89
CA ILE A 95 -0.96 30.85 -10.47
C ILE A 95 -2.28 31.60 -10.63
N LEU A 96 -2.74 32.20 -9.54
CA LEU A 96 -3.70 33.31 -9.49
C LEU A 96 -5.05 33.06 -10.16
N VAL A 97 -6.06 32.69 -9.36
CA VAL A 97 -7.38 33.29 -9.59
C VAL A 97 -7.36 34.60 -8.81
N PRO A 98 -7.45 35.78 -9.45
CA PRO A 98 -7.66 37.01 -8.70
C PRO A 98 -8.96 36.83 -7.94
N LEU A 99 -8.90 36.94 -6.61
CA LEU A 99 -10.07 37.08 -5.76
C LEU A 99 -10.74 38.41 -6.12
N GLY A 100 -11.51 38.41 -7.19
CA GLY A 100 -12.48 39.42 -7.56
C GLY A 100 -13.86 38.82 -7.36
N PHE A 101 -14.33 38.83 -6.11
CA PHE A 101 -15.77 38.87 -5.87
C PHE A 101 -16.23 40.33 -6.02
N PRO A 102 -17.37 40.61 -6.67
CA PRO A 102 -18.05 41.89 -6.52
C PRO A 102 -18.57 42.07 -5.08
#